data_AF-A0A183FGZ9-F1
#
_entry.id   AF-A0A183FGZ9-F1
#
_cell.length_a   1.000
_cell.length_b   1.000
_cell.length_c   1.000
_cell.angle_alpha   90.00
_cell.angle_beta   90.00
_cell.angle_gamma   90.00
#
_symmetry.space_group_name_H-M   'P 1'
#
loop_
_entity.id
_entity.type
_entity.pdbx_description
1 polymer ?
#
loop_
_entity_poly.entity_id
_entity_poly.type
_entity_poly.pdbx_seq_one_letter_code
_entity_poly.pdbx_strand_id
1 'polypeptide(L)'
;MIRADALIISSTFDDHREQLTFIITCLDHCHQLEELSDDFIKWMISRFIRSRMSIVVNAKIGGFLQEKILHLAGLIADKDGFLHHVVNQLGALVSNQTTFCLGKTTGKYDTQIVLNDINDCLNTVYLSLLDIISHVKFSFESLSCRSLQILWVSLIKICAVGPPRLKSTCVLLFQRLLSLDLGNDIVCRLVFDVIMATEQFVQQEKGSAEGLDILLQAHESCLKVLMELLEDLEHKKSFNGIDVSVVLSWAIRAAELGFSYTSTPVRFEIVTTSIARLLSRLNGDFSEMQLALINKLADLVQVCCYIRHRAKISISILEYGNVFIPEISRASFVT
;
A
#
# COMPACT_ATOMS: atom_id res chain seq x y z
N MET A 1 -3.63 0.43 36.17
CA MET A 1 -2.97 0.19 34.87
C MET A 1 -2.07 -1.05 34.83
N ILE A 2 -1.24 -1.32 35.86
CA ILE A 2 -0.34 -2.51 35.94
C ILE A 2 -1.09 -3.87 35.83
N ARG A 3 -2.42 -3.87 35.98
CA ARG A 3 -3.27 -5.06 35.83
C ARG A 3 -3.82 -5.29 34.40
N ALA A 4 -3.57 -4.42 33.41
CA ALA A 4 -4.09 -4.65 32.05
C ALA A 4 -3.50 -5.89 31.37
N ASP A 5 -2.27 -6.31 31.72
CA ASP A 5 -1.69 -7.56 31.21
C ASP A 5 -2.20 -8.81 31.95
N ALA A 6 -2.63 -8.66 33.20
CA ALA A 6 -2.91 -9.79 34.09
C ALA A 6 -4.41 -10.13 34.22
N LEU A 7 -5.32 -9.26 33.74
CA LEU A 7 -6.77 -9.39 34.00
C LEU A 7 -7.63 -9.73 32.79
N ILE A 8 -7.06 -9.93 31.59
CA ILE A 8 -7.84 -10.32 30.40
C ILE A 8 -8.26 -11.82 30.43
N ILE A 9 -8.15 -12.47 31.59
CA ILE A 9 -8.44 -13.90 31.77
C ILE A 9 -9.61 -14.13 32.75
N SER A 10 -10.09 -13.12 33.51
CA SER A 10 -11.01 -13.35 34.63
C SER A 10 -12.29 -12.48 34.72
N SER A 11 -12.57 -11.59 33.77
CA SER A 11 -13.88 -10.89 33.64
C SER A 11 -14.37 -10.88 32.19
N THR A 12 -15.65 -10.60 31.97
CA THR A 12 -16.24 -10.45 30.63
C THR A 12 -15.52 -9.35 29.86
N PHE A 13 -15.25 -9.58 28.57
CA PHE A 13 -14.50 -8.64 27.72
C PHE A 13 -15.20 -7.28 27.57
N ASP A 14 -16.51 -7.23 27.78
CA ASP A 14 -17.30 -5.99 27.79
C ASP A 14 -16.94 -5.11 28.98
N ASP A 15 -16.81 -5.68 30.19
CA ASP A 15 -16.34 -4.96 31.39
C ASP A 15 -14.95 -4.36 31.16
N HIS A 16 -14.07 -5.06 30.43
CA HIS A 16 -12.75 -4.52 30.07
C HIS A 16 -12.82 -3.37 29.07
N ARG A 17 -13.73 -3.42 28.09
CA ARG A 17 -13.94 -2.31 27.14
C ARG A 17 -14.48 -1.08 27.86
N GLU A 18 -15.44 -1.25 28.76
CA GLU A 18 -15.99 -0.14 29.56
C GLU A 18 -14.92 0.48 30.47
N GLN A 19 -14.15 -0.35 31.18
CA GLN A 19 -13.04 0.13 32.02
C GLN A 19 -11.97 0.87 31.22
N LEU A 20 -11.56 0.34 30.07
CA LEU A 20 -10.58 1.00 29.20
C LEU A 20 -11.15 2.30 28.62
N THR A 21 -12.44 2.32 28.28
CA THR A 21 -13.10 3.55 27.81
C THR A 21 -13.09 4.60 28.91
N PHE A 22 -13.46 4.24 30.14
CA PHE A 22 -13.41 5.14 31.29
C PHE A 22 -11.98 5.67 31.53
N ILE A 23 -10.97 4.80 31.51
CA ILE A 23 -9.56 5.19 31.68
C ILE A 23 -9.14 6.20 30.59
N ILE A 24 -9.48 5.95 29.33
CA ILE A 24 -9.15 6.86 28.22
C ILE A 24 -9.89 8.20 28.38
N THR A 25 -11.17 8.20 28.76
CA THR A 25 -11.92 9.45 29.03
C THR A 25 -11.28 10.26 30.15
N CYS A 26 -10.84 9.61 31.23
CA CYS A 26 -10.11 10.29 32.30
C CYS A 26 -8.77 10.84 31.83
N LEU A 27 -8.04 10.08 30.99
CA LEU A 27 -6.77 10.52 30.42
C LEU A 27 -6.95 11.74 29.51
N ASP A 28 -8.01 11.76 28.69
CA ASP A 28 -8.34 12.92 27.85
C ASP A 28 -8.66 14.14 28.71
N HIS A 29 -9.43 13.96 29.78
CA HIS A 29 -9.70 15.05 30.72
C HIS A 29 -8.42 15.56 31.41
N CYS A 30 -7.53 14.66 31.83
CA CYS A 30 -6.24 15.04 32.38
C CYS A 30 -5.37 15.78 31.34
N HIS A 31 -5.31 15.29 30.09
CA HIS A 31 -4.54 15.93 29.02
C HIS A 31 -5.04 17.34 28.68
N GLN A 32 -6.36 17.58 28.79
CA GLN A 32 -6.95 18.92 28.64
C GLN A 32 -6.57 19.88 29.78
N LEU A 33 -6.32 19.36 30.98
CA LEU A 33 -5.91 20.16 32.14
C LEU A 33 -4.40 20.42 32.14
N GLU A 34 -3.61 19.38 31.86
CA GLU A 34 -2.15 19.40 31.78
C GLU A 34 -1.70 18.41 30.70
N GLU A 35 -0.96 18.90 29.70
CA GLU A 35 -0.51 18.07 28.59
C GLU A 35 0.30 16.87 29.09
N LEU A 36 -0.23 15.68 28.84
CA LEU A 36 0.47 14.42 29.10
C LEU A 36 1.78 14.36 28.30
N SER A 37 2.88 14.00 28.95
CA SER A 37 4.17 13.83 28.29
C SER A 37 4.11 12.78 27.17
N ASP A 38 4.75 13.06 26.03
CA ASP A 38 4.85 12.14 24.91
C ASP A 38 5.39 10.76 25.28
N ASP A 39 6.37 10.68 26.20
CA ASP A 39 6.95 9.41 26.66
C ASP A 39 5.91 8.52 27.36
N PHE A 40 5.02 9.13 28.16
CA PHE A 40 3.92 8.41 28.80
C PHE A 40 2.90 7.91 27.77
N ILE A 41 2.56 8.73 26.77
CA ILE A 41 1.65 8.35 25.69
C ILE A 41 2.24 7.20 24.87
N LYS A 42 3.50 7.31 24.43
CA LYS A 42 4.24 6.26 23.71
C LYS A 42 4.31 4.96 24.50
N TRP A 43 4.46 5.05 25.81
CA TRP A 43 4.41 3.89 26.70
C TRP A 43 3.04 3.23 26.69
N MET A 44 1.94 3.98 26.86
CA MET A 44 0.59 3.40 26.79
C MET A 44 0.31 2.74 25.43
N ILE A 45 0.69 3.38 24.33
CA ILE A 45 0.56 2.80 22.98
C ILE A 45 1.32 1.47 22.91
N SER A 46 2.56 1.42 23.42
CA SER A 46 3.37 0.20 23.42
C SER A 46 2.71 -0.94 24.20
N ARG A 47 2.06 -0.61 25.33
CA ARG A 47 1.31 -1.58 26.13
C ARG A 47 0.12 -2.14 25.37
N PHE A 48 -0.65 -1.29 24.68
CA PHE A 48 -1.76 -1.76 23.86
C PHE A 48 -1.33 -2.62 22.68
N ILE A 49 -0.24 -2.25 21.98
CA ILE A 49 0.30 -3.09 20.91
C ILE A 49 0.73 -4.45 21.48
N ARG A 50 1.40 -4.47 22.64
CA ARG A 50 1.79 -5.73 23.31
C ARG A 50 0.56 -6.58 23.66
N SER A 51 -0.52 -5.98 24.17
CA SER A 51 -1.77 -6.72 24.44
C SER A 51 -2.37 -7.29 23.16
N ARG A 52 -2.31 -6.57 22.03
CA ARG A 52 -2.78 -7.05 20.72
C ARG A 52 -1.96 -8.23 20.19
N MET A 53 -0.73 -8.44 20.63
CA MET A 53 0.06 -9.61 20.20
C MET A 53 -0.52 -10.95 20.70
N SER A 54 -1.37 -10.93 21.73
CA SER A 54 -2.12 -12.12 22.14
C SER A 54 -3.27 -12.39 21.16
N ILE A 55 -3.27 -13.58 20.55
CA ILE A 55 -4.28 -14.00 19.56
C ILE A 55 -5.71 -13.87 20.13
N VAL A 56 -5.91 -14.29 21.39
CA VAL A 56 -7.22 -14.23 22.06
C VAL A 56 -7.69 -12.80 22.26
N VAL A 57 -6.77 -11.91 22.67
CA VAL A 57 -7.08 -10.49 22.88
C VAL A 57 -7.36 -9.80 21.54
N ASN A 58 -6.53 -10.06 20.53
CA ASN A 58 -6.68 -9.45 19.21
C ASN A 58 -8.01 -9.85 18.56
N ALA A 59 -8.40 -11.13 18.66
CA ALA A 59 -9.65 -11.63 18.10
C ALA A 59 -10.89 -10.99 18.76
N LYS A 60 -10.84 -10.71 20.07
CA LYS A 60 -12.02 -10.21 20.81
C LYS A 60 -12.09 -8.69 20.90
N ILE A 61 -10.97 -8.01 21.11
CA ILE A 61 -10.91 -6.56 21.35
C ILE A 61 -9.82 -5.85 20.56
N GLY A 62 -9.15 -6.53 19.61
CA GLY A 62 -8.03 -5.96 18.85
C GLY A 62 -8.41 -4.71 18.06
N GLY A 63 -9.60 -4.66 17.46
CA GLY A 63 -10.11 -3.46 16.78
C GLY A 63 -10.25 -2.27 17.73
N PHE A 64 -10.89 -2.47 18.88
CA PHE A 64 -11.03 -1.45 19.93
C PHE A 64 -9.66 -0.95 20.44
N LEU A 65 -8.72 -1.86 20.69
CA LEU A 65 -7.36 -1.47 21.09
C LEU A 65 -6.66 -0.66 20.00
N GLN A 66 -6.87 -0.98 18.73
CA GLN A 66 -6.31 -0.20 17.63
C GLN A 66 -6.91 1.20 17.55
N GLU A 67 -8.21 1.36 17.75
CA GLU A 67 -8.83 2.68 17.84
C GLU A 67 -8.22 3.52 18.99
N LYS A 68 -7.98 2.91 20.16
CA LYS A 68 -7.32 3.61 21.27
C LYS A 68 -5.85 3.92 21.00
N ILE A 69 -5.13 3.05 20.30
CA ILE A 69 -3.76 3.32 19.82
C ILE A 69 -3.75 4.55 18.92
N LEU A 70 -4.66 4.64 17.95
CA LEU A 70 -4.74 5.77 17.02
C LEU A 70 -5.12 7.07 17.74
N HIS A 71 -6.08 7.00 18.66
CA HIS A 71 -6.46 8.14 19.50
C HIS A 71 -5.26 8.68 20.28
N LEU A 72 -4.55 7.81 21.01
CA LEU A 72 -3.37 8.18 21.78
C LEU A 72 -2.24 8.71 20.89
N ALA A 73 -1.98 8.09 19.73
CA ALA A 73 -1.01 8.58 18.78
C ALA A 73 -1.39 9.97 18.24
N GLY A 74 -2.68 10.28 18.20
CA GLY A 74 -3.26 11.60 17.93
C GLY A 74 -2.93 12.67 18.98
N LEU A 75 -2.61 12.29 20.23
CA LEU A 75 -2.29 13.22 21.33
C LEU A 75 -0.80 13.61 21.43
N ILE A 76 0.10 12.90 20.76
CA ILE A 76 1.54 13.19 20.79
C ILE A 76 1.82 14.61 20.25
N ALA A 77 2.57 15.44 20.97
CA ALA A 77 2.87 16.80 20.56
C ALA A 77 3.89 16.85 19.41
N ASP A 78 5.02 16.16 19.54
CA ASP A 78 6.06 16.10 18.50
C ASP A 78 5.70 15.08 17.39
N LYS A 79 4.83 15.49 16.47
CA LYS A 79 4.37 14.63 15.36
C LYS A 79 5.50 14.25 14.40
N ASP A 80 6.36 15.19 14.05
CA ASP A 80 7.42 14.96 13.08
C ASP A 80 8.50 14.03 13.64
N GLY A 81 8.97 14.29 14.86
CA GLY A 81 9.93 13.41 15.53
C GLY A 81 9.34 12.02 15.79
N PHE A 82 8.05 11.93 16.13
CA PHE A 82 7.37 10.66 16.28
C PHE A 82 7.24 9.89 14.97
N LEU A 83 6.86 10.53 13.85
CA LEU A 83 6.81 9.89 12.54
C LEU A 83 8.17 9.33 12.15
N HIS A 84 9.24 10.13 12.26
CA HIS A 84 10.61 9.68 11.97
C HIS A 84 10.98 8.43 12.79
N HIS A 85 10.64 8.45 14.08
CA HIS A 85 10.90 7.33 14.97
C HIS A 85 10.13 6.08 14.56
N VAL A 86 8.83 6.18 14.32
CA VAL A 86 7.99 5.03 13.89
C VAL A 86 8.49 4.44 12.58
N VAL A 87 8.87 5.27 11.60
CA VAL A 87 9.43 4.82 10.32
C VAL A 87 10.75 4.07 10.51
N ASN A 88 11.64 4.57 11.38
CA ASN A 88 12.90 3.89 11.68
C ASN A 88 12.67 2.54 12.37
N GLN A 89 11.72 2.46 13.30
CA GLN A 89 11.34 1.20 13.95
C GLN A 89 10.75 0.21 12.95
N LEU A 90 9.90 0.67 12.02
CA LEU A 90 9.37 -0.17 10.95
C LEU A 90 10.51 -0.74 10.08
N GLY A 91 11.48 0.10 9.69
CA GLY A 91 12.66 -0.35 8.95
C GLY A 91 13.50 -1.38 9.68
N ALA A 92 13.65 -1.21 10.99
CA ALA A 92 14.37 -2.13 11.85
C ALA A 92 13.67 -3.50 11.94
N LEU A 93 12.34 -3.51 12.11
CA LEU A 93 11.53 -4.72 12.13
C LEU A 93 11.61 -5.49 10.81
N VAL A 94 11.49 -4.79 9.68
CA VAL A 94 11.62 -5.38 8.34
C VAL A 94 13.03 -5.90 8.06
N SER A 95 14.03 -5.47 8.84
CA SER A 95 15.40 -5.98 8.82
C SER A 95 15.61 -7.13 9.82
N ASN A 96 14.53 -7.79 10.26
CA ASN A 96 14.52 -8.93 11.18
C ASN A 96 15.00 -8.61 12.60
N GLN A 97 14.81 -7.37 13.08
CA GLN A 97 14.98 -7.12 14.52
C GLN A 97 13.85 -7.77 15.32
N THR A 98 14.22 -8.44 16.41
CA THR A 98 13.30 -9.13 17.31
C THR A 98 12.68 -8.21 18.36
N THR A 99 13.01 -6.92 18.36
CA THR A 99 12.46 -5.94 19.28
C THR A 99 12.21 -4.62 18.60
N PHE A 100 11.19 -3.89 19.02
CA PHE A 100 11.00 -2.49 18.63
C PHE A 100 10.56 -1.65 19.83
N CYS A 101 10.66 -0.33 19.71
CA CYS A 101 10.43 0.60 20.80
C CYS A 101 9.78 1.88 20.28
N LEU A 102 8.68 2.37 20.86
CA LEU A 102 8.02 3.62 20.40
C LEU A 102 8.56 4.91 21.02
N GLY A 103 9.49 4.80 21.97
CA GLY A 103 10.16 5.92 22.62
C GLY A 103 11.56 5.53 23.08
N LYS A 104 12.24 6.43 23.78
CA LYS A 104 13.46 6.05 24.50
C LYS A 104 13.04 5.29 25.76
N THR A 105 13.69 4.17 26.04
CA THR A 105 13.54 3.48 27.32
C THR A 105 14.10 4.40 28.40
N THR A 106 13.24 5.16 29.04
CA THR A 106 13.60 5.91 30.24
C THR A 106 13.40 4.98 31.43
N GLY A 107 14.20 5.09 32.48
CA GLY A 107 14.02 4.25 33.68
C GLY A 107 12.60 4.32 34.30
N LYS A 108 11.77 5.27 33.87
CA LYS A 108 10.37 5.46 34.27
C LYS A 108 9.36 4.78 33.35
N TYR A 109 9.64 4.68 32.04
CA TYR A 109 8.72 4.14 31.04
C TYR A 109 9.44 3.19 30.06
N ASP A 110 9.13 1.90 30.15
CA ASP A 110 9.63 0.89 29.23
C ASP A 110 8.70 0.71 28.03
N THR A 111 9.11 1.24 26.87
CA THR A 111 8.38 1.14 25.61
C THR A 111 8.87 0.01 24.71
N GLN A 112 9.80 -0.84 25.18
CA GLN A 112 10.33 -1.95 24.40
C GLN A 112 9.28 -3.05 24.24
N ILE A 113 9.13 -3.58 23.04
CA ILE A 113 8.30 -4.74 22.75
C ILE A 113 9.20 -5.80 22.15
N VAL A 114 9.24 -6.96 22.80
CA VAL A 114 9.96 -8.14 22.32
C VAL A 114 9.00 -8.98 21.50
N LEU A 115 9.39 -9.27 20.27
CA LEU A 115 8.68 -10.16 19.37
C LEU A 115 9.10 -11.59 19.70
N ASN A 116 8.10 -12.43 20.00
CA ASN A 116 8.30 -13.87 20.03
C ASN A 116 8.23 -14.39 18.57
N ASP A 117 8.85 -15.53 18.27
CA ASP A 117 8.95 -16.16 16.93
C ASP A 117 7.60 -16.60 16.30
N ILE A 118 6.48 -16.05 16.76
CA ILE A 118 5.14 -16.32 16.24
C ILE A 118 4.83 -15.27 15.16
N ASN A 119 4.79 -15.70 13.89
CA ASN A 119 4.53 -14.84 12.73
C ASN A 119 3.29 -13.91 12.87
N ASP A 120 2.24 -14.37 13.56
CA ASP A 120 1.03 -13.57 13.80
C ASP A 120 1.27 -12.33 14.68
N CYS A 121 2.25 -12.40 15.58
CA CYS A 121 2.63 -11.27 16.41
C CYS A 121 3.28 -10.16 15.57
N LEU A 122 4.16 -10.52 14.64
CA LEU A 122 4.83 -9.56 13.75
C LEU A 122 3.82 -8.86 12.82
N ASN A 123 2.88 -9.62 12.24
CA ASN A 123 1.83 -9.04 11.40
C ASN A 123 0.95 -8.04 12.17
N THR A 124 0.63 -8.34 13.43
CA THR A 124 -0.14 -7.46 14.30
C THR A 124 0.61 -6.16 14.61
N VAL A 125 1.92 -6.25 14.82
CA VAL A 125 2.79 -5.08 15.02
C VAL A 125 2.87 -4.24 13.75
N TYR A 126 3.11 -4.85 12.59
CA TYR A 126 3.09 -4.13 11.31
C TYR A 126 1.77 -3.40 11.10
N LEU A 127 0.62 -4.06 11.28
CA LEU A 127 -0.67 -3.40 11.15
C LEU A 127 -0.80 -2.22 12.11
N SER A 128 -0.41 -2.39 13.37
CA SER A 128 -0.50 -1.31 14.37
C SER A 128 0.32 -0.08 13.96
N LEU A 129 1.57 -0.28 13.50
CA LEU A 129 2.46 0.80 13.09
C LEU A 129 2.02 1.45 11.78
N LEU A 130 1.62 0.65 10.79
CA LEU A 130 1.15 1.15 9.51
C LEU A 130 -0.16 1.93 9.65
N ASP A 131 -1.06 1.49 10.52
CA ASP A 131 -2.30 2.22 10.83
C ASP A 131 -1.97 3.56 11.52
N ILE A 132 -0.99 3.60 12.45
CA ILE A 132 -0.51 4.86 13.04
C ILE A 132 -0.02 5.80 11.95
N ILE A 133 0.85 5.33 11.05
CA ILE A 133 1.37 6.11 9.91
C ILE A 133 0.21 6.60 9.02
N SER A 134 -0.78 5.75 8.77
CA SER A 134 -1.88 6.02 7.84
C SER A 134 -2.92 7.00 8.39
N HIS A 135 -3.23 6.94 9.68
CA HIS A 135 -4.39 7.63 10.25
C HIS A 135 -4.04 8.84 11.12
N VAL A 136 -2.83 8.90 11.67
CA VAL A 136 -2.39 10.12 12.35
C VAL A 136 -2.12 11.21 11.32
N LYS A 137 -2.46 12.46 11.67
CA LYS A 137 -2.25 13.65 10.84
C LYS A 137 -0.77 14.05 10.80
N PHE A 138 0.04 13.21 10.18
CA PHE A 138 1.45 13.47 9.91
C PHE A 138 1.62 14.30 8.62
N SER A 139 2.60 15.21 8.62
CA SER A 139 3.16 15.78 7.39
C SER A 139 4.25 14.86 6.89
N PHE A 140 4.02 14.18 5.76
CA PHE A 140 5.02 13.29 5.19
C PHE A 140 6.17 14.06 4.54
N GLU A 141 5.96 15.33 4.20
CA GLU A 141 7.00 16.21 3.66
C GLU A 141 8.09 16.53 4.71
N SER A 142 7.81 16.36 6.01
CA SER A 142 8.80 16.56 7.07
C SER A 142 9.86 15.45 7.11
N LEU A 143 9.59 14.28 6.51
CA LEU A 143 10.52 13.17 6.49
C LEU A 143 11.81 13.51 5.74
N SER A 144 12.95 13.20 6.37
CA SER A 144 14.24 13.20 5.66
C SER A 144 14.21 12.21 4.48
N CYS A 145 14.99 12.47 3.43
CA CYS A 145 15.12 11.57 2.27
C CYS A 145 15.47 10.13 2.70
N ARG A 146 16.34 9.97 3.71
CA ARG A 146 16.70 8.67 4.27
C ARG A 146 15.50 7.98 4.93
N SER A 147 14.73 8.69 5.75
CA SER A 147 13.54 8.13 6.41
C SER A 147 12.46 7.78 5.39
N LEU A 148 12.26 8.61 4.37
CA LEU A 148 11.33 8.33 3.27
C LEU A 148 11.74 7.07 2.48
N GLN A 149 13.03 6.89 2.19
CA GLN A 149 13.55 5.66 1.58
C GLN A 149 13.30 4.43 2.46
N ILE A 150 13.53 4.54 3.79
CA ILE A 150 13.23 3.47 4.74
C ILE A 150 11.74 3.13 4.68
N LEU A 151 10.85 4.13 4.68
CA LEU A 151 9.41 3.92 4.59
C LEU A 151 9.04 3.17 3.30
N TRP A 152 9.50 3.64 2.13
CA TRP A 152 9.23 2.99 0.84
C TRP A 152 9.68 1.53 0.82
N VAL A 153 10.93 1.25 1.22
CA VAL A 153 11.49 -0.11 1.23
C VAL A 153 10.74 -1.01 2.21
N SER A 154 10.39 -0.50 3.39
CA SER A 154 9.59 -1.24 4.37
C SER A 154 8.22 -1.61 3.83
N LEU A 155 7.51 -0.65 3.23
CA LEU A 155 6.20 -0.88 2.64
C LEU A 155 6.26 -1.90 1.48
N ILE A 156 7.27 -1.82 0.60
CA ILE A 156 7.49 -2.78 -0.49
C ILE A 156 7.71 -4.20 0.06
N LYS A 157 8.58 -4.35 1.05
CA LYS A 157 8.88 -5.66 1.65
C LYS A 157 7.67 -6.25 2.35
N ILE A 158 6.95 -5.46 3.15
CA ILE A 158 5.73 -5.91 3.83
C ILE A 158 4.65 -6.27 2.80
N CYS A 159 4.46 -5.44 1.77
CA CYS A 159 3.48 -5.69 0.71
C CYS A 159 3.83 -6.93 -0.12
N ALA A 160 5.10 -7.29 -0.28
CA ALA A 160 5.48 -8.48 -1.03
C ALA A 160 5.04 -9.78 -0.32
N VAL A 161 5.25 -9.88 0.99
CA VAL A 161 5.10 -11.14 1.75
C VAL A 161 3.90 -11.18 2.69
N GLY A 162 3.29 -10.05 3.01
CA GLY A 162 2.23 -9.96 4.02
C GLY A 162 0.89 -10.54 3.56
N PRO A 163 -0.02 -10.85 4.50
CA PRO A 163 -1.41 -11.23 4.19
C PRO A 163 -2.19 -10.09 3.51
N PRO A 164 -3.35 -10.37 2.87
CA PRO A 164 -4.11 -9.38 2.10
C PRO A 164 -4.39 -8.05 2.83
N ARG A 165 -4.73 -8.12 4.12
CA ARG A 165 -4.96 -6.91 4.95
C ARG A 165 -3.71 -6.04 5.12
N LEU A 166 -2.53 -6.64 5.25
CA LEU A 166 -1.27 -5.89 5.32
C LEU A 166 -0.90 -5.28 3.98
N LYS A 167 -1.07 -6.07 2.90
CA LYS A 167 -0.88 -5.60 1.53
C LYS A 167 -1.77 -4.39 1.24
N SER A 168 -3.04 -4.41 1.64
CA SER A 168 -3.96 -3.30 1.37
C SER A 168 -3.56 -2.03 2.12
N THR A 169 -3.17 -2.12 3.39
CA THR A 169 -2.63 -0.96 4.13
C THR A 169 -1.36 -0.40 3.48
N CYS A 170 -0.43 -1.26 3.03
CA CYS A 170 0.76 -0.80 2.31
C CYS A 170 0.41 -0.10 1.00
N VAL A 171 -0.53 -0.63 0.22
CA VAL A 171 -0.96 -0.06 -1.05
C VAL A 171 -1.64 1.31 -0.86
N LEU A 172 -2.47 1.45 0.17
CA LEU A 172 -3.07 2.75 0.50
C LEU A 172 -2.02 3.78 0.94
N LEU A 173 -0.95 3.35 1.62
CA LEU A 173 0.19 4.21 1.93
C LEU A 173 1.01 4.57 0.69
N PHE A 174 1.23 3.63 -0.24
CA PHE A 174 1.83 3.95 -1.54
C PHE A 174 1.04 5.03 -2.25
N GLN A 175 -0.29 4.85 -2.34
CA GLN A 175 -1.18 5.84 -2.94
C GLN A 175 -1.00 7.21 -2.29
N ARG A 176 -1.06 7.29 -0.95
CA ARG A 176 -0.94 8.57 -0.23
C ARG A 176 0.41 9.25 -0.48
N LEU A 177 1.52 8.50 -0.45
CA LEU A 177 2.85 9.05 -0.69
C LEU A 177 3.04 9.48 -2.16
N LEU A 178 2.49 8.72 -3.11
CA LEU A 178 2.49 9.08 -4.53
C LEU A 178 1.65 10.34 -4.79
N SER A 179 0.49 10.47 -4.18
CA SER A 179 -0.35 11.67 -4.30
C SER A 179 0.36 12.96 -3.83
N LEU A 180 1.35 12.84 -2.95
CA LEU A 180 2.20 13.94 -2.49
C LEU A 180 3.47 14.13 -3.34
N ASP A 181 3.64 13.35 -4.42
CA ASP A 181 4.85 13.31 -5.25
C ASP A 181 6.15 13.10 -4.44
N LEU A 182 6.06 12.28 -3.37
CA LEU A 182 7.18 11.92 -2.49
C LEU A 182 7.91 10.64 -2.97
N GLY A 183 7.80 10.33 -4.26
CA GLY A 183 8.45 9.19 -4.91
C GLY A 183 9.71 9.57 -5.69
N ASN A 184 10.27 8.57 -6.36
CA ASN A 184 11.23 8.70 -7.44
C ASN A 184 10.97 7.59 -8.47
N ASP A 185 11.72 7.63 -9.57
CA ASP A 185 11.59 6.69 -10.68
C ASP A 185 11.70 5.23 -10.25
N ILE A 186 12.64 4.90 -9.36
CA ILE A 186 12.83 3.55 -8.83
C ILE A 186 11.62 3.11 -8.01
N VAL A 187 11.12 3.98 -7.12
CA VAL A 187 9.96 3.70 -6.27
C VAL A 187 8.71 3.46 -7.11
N CYS A 188 8.45 4.30 -8.12
CA CYS A 188 7.29 4.12 -9.01
C CYS A 188 7.32 2.78 -9.74
N ARG A 189 8.48 2.38 -10.25
CA ARG A 189 8.68 1.05 -10.86
C ARG A 189 8.37 -0.07 -9.87
N LEU A 190 8.95 0.00 -8.67
CA LEU A 190 8.74 -1.03 -7.64
C LEU A 190 7.29 -1.11 -7.16
N VAL A 191 6.61 0.02 -6.98
CA VAL A 191 5.18 0.03 -6.61
C VAL A 191 4.35 -0.65 -7.69
N PHE A 192 4.57 -0.30 -8.96
CA PHE A 192 3.86 -0.95 -10.07
C PHE A 192 4.12 -2.46 -10.09
N ASP A 193 5.39 -2.88 -9.99
CA ASP A 193 5.78 -4.29 -10.04
C ASP A 193 5.20 -5.10 -8.88
N VAL A 194 5.18 -4.54 -7.66
CA VAL A 194 4.59 -5.18 -6.48
C VAL A 194 3.08 -5.32 -6.60
N ILE A 195 2.38 -4.30 -7.13
CA ILE A 195 0.93 -4.38 -7.38
C ILE A 195 0.66 -5.47 -8.42
N MET A 196 1.37 -5.50 -9.55
CA MET A 196 1.19 -6.53 -10.59
C MET A 196 1.50 -7.93 -10.08
N ALA A 197 2.57 -8.11 -9.29
CA ALA A 197 2.89 -9.39 -8.66
C ALA A 197 1.79 -9.83 -7.68
N THR A 198 1.21 -8.88 -6.95
CA THR A 198 0.12 -9.16 -6.02
C THR A 198 -1.17 -9.52 -6.76
N GLU A 199 -1.53 -8.84 -7.86
CA GLU A 199 -2.65 -9.22 -8.72
C GLU A 199 -2.51 -10.66 -9.24
N GLN A 200 -1.31 -11.02 -9.72
CA GLN A 200 -1.01 -12.38 -10.18
C GLN A 200 -1.23 -13.42 -9.08
N PHE A 201 -0.82 -13.11 -7.84
CA PHE A 201 -1.08 -13.95 -6.68
C PHE A 201 -2.59 -14.07 -6.39
N VAL A 202 -3.33 -12.96 -6.38
CA VAL A 202 -4.79 -12.96 -6.13
C VAL A 202 -5.55 -13.81 -7.15
N GLN A 203 -5.13 -13.74 -8.41
CA GLN A 203 -5.69 -14.56 -9.47
C GLN A 203 -5.52 -16.07 -9.21
N GLN A 204 -4.36 -16.48 -8.71
CA GLN A 204 -4.03 -17.88 -8.44
C GLN A 204 -4.80 -18.43 -7.22
N GLU A 205 -5.08 -17.59 -6.22
CA GLU A 205 -5.73 -18.01 -4.97
C GLU A 205 -7.27 -18.22 -5.04
N LYS A 206 -7.89 -18.08 -6.21
CA LYS A 206 -9.34 -18.33 -6.44
C LYS A 206 -10.28 -17.74 -5.36
N GLY A 207 -9.97 -16.55 -4.85
CA GLY A 207 -10.91 -15.70 -4.11
C GLY A 207 -11.32 -16.16 -2.70
N SER A 208 -10.53 -16.98 -2.01
CA SER A 208 -10.92 -17.53 -0.69
C SER A 208 -10.36 -16.79 0.54
N ALA A 209 -9.40 -15.87 0.38
CA ALA A 209 -8.77 -15.19 1.50
C ALA A 209 -9.54 -13.93 1.95
N GLU A 210 -9.70 -13.77 3.26
CA GLU A 210 -10.33 -12.59 3.86
C GLU A 210 -9.53 -11.31 3.52
N GLY A 211 -10.24 -10.25 3.12
CA GLY A 211 -9.63 -8.96 2.80
C GLY A 211 -9.13 -8.78 1.37
N LEU A 212 -9.32 -9.78 0.49
CA LEU A 212 -8.97 -9.65 -0.94
C LEU A 212 -9.72 -8.52 -1.64
N ASP A 213 -11.02 -8.33 -1.39
CA ASP A 213 -11.80 -7.26 -2.03
C ASP A 213 -11.25 -5.87 -1.70
N ILE A 214 -10.86 -5.66 -0.43
CA ILE A 214 -10.26 -4.41 0.04
C ILE A 214 -8.90 -4.19 -0.64
N LEU A 215 -8.10 -5.25 -0.80
CA LEU A 215 -6.82 -5.19 -1.50
C LEU A 215 -7.01 -4.82 -2.97
N LEU A 216 -7.99 -5.43 -3.65
CA LEU A 216 -8.29 -5.12 -5.05
C LEU A 216 -8.77 -3.67 -5.23
N GLN A 217 -9.58 -3.15 -4.30
CA GLN A 217 -9.97 -1.73 -4.30
C GLN A 217 -8.76 -0.81 -4.07
N ALA A 218 -7.87 -1.17 -3.15
CA ALA A 218 -6.64 -0.42 -2.90
C ALA A 218 -5.73 -0.39 -4.14
N HIS A 219 -5.56 -1.52 -4.83
CA HIS A 219 -4.81 -1.57 -6.09
C HIS A 219 -5.40 -0.65 -7.14
N GLU A 220 -6.72 -0.65 -7.33
CA GLU A 220 -7.39 0.23 -8.28
C GLU A 220 -7.13 1.70 -7.98
N SER A 221 -7.32 2.09 -6.73
CA SER A 221 -7.12 3.46 -6.26
C SER A 221 -5.67 3.91 -6.40
N CYS A 222 -4.71 3.06 -6.05
CA CYS A 222 -3.28 3.36 -6.19
C CYS A 222 -2.84 3.45 -7.66
N LEU A 223 -3.34 2.56 -8.54
CA LEU A 223 -3.05 2.60 -9.97
C LEU A 223 -3.64 3.85 -10.63
N LYS A 224 -4.83 4.31 -10.23
CA LYS A 224 -5.38 5.60 -10.70
C LYS A 224 -4.43 6.74 -10.39
N VAL A 225 -3.98 6.88 -9.15
CA VAL A 225 -3.02 7.93 -8.76
C VAL A 225 -1.71 7.81 -9.55
N LEU A 226 -1.17 6.59 -9.69
CA LEU A 226 0.06 6.38 -10.44
C LEU A 226 -0.10 6.80 -11.92
N MET A 227 -1.25 6.48 -12.54
CA MET A 227 -1.54 6.84 -13.92
C MET A 227 -1.82 8.34 -14.09
N GLU A 228 -2.46 8.99 -13.11
CA GLU A 228 -2.64 10.45 -13.10
C GLU A 228 -1.29 11.18 -13.04
N LEU A 229 -0.36 10.70 -12.22
CA LEU A 229 1.01 11.25 -12.18
C LEU A 229 1.75 11.05 -13.51
N LEU A 230 1.52 9.91 -14.19
CA LEU A 230 2.11 9.63 -15.50
C LEU A 230 1.58 10.58 -16.59
N GLU A 231 0.32 11.02 -16.52
CA GLU A 231 -0.23 11.99 -17.47
C GLU A 231 0.47 13.37 -17.39
N ASP A 232 1.17 13.66 -16.29
CA ASP A 232 1.93 14.89 -16.04
C ASP A 232 3.45 14.59 -15.85
N LEU A 233 3.98 13.59 -16.55
CA LEU A 233 5.34 13.06 -16.28
C LEU A 233 6.47 14.12 -16.35
N GLU A 234 6.29 15.19 -17.11
CA GLU A 234 7.29 16.25 -17.29
C GLU A 234 7.49 17.10 -16.02
N HIS A 235 6.49 17.12 -15.14
CA HIS A 235 6.45 17.97 -13.96
C HIS A 235 6.46 17.19 -12.64
N LYS A 236 6.38 15.86 -12.68
CA LYS A 236 6.40 14.99 -11.48
C LYS A 236 7.79 14.45 -11.19
N LYS A 237 8.25 14.65 -9.95
CA LYS A 237 9.54 14.11 -9.47
C LYS A 237 9.57 12.59 -9.55
N SER A 238 8.44 11.96 -9.26
CA SER A 238 8.28 10.51 -9.22
C SER A 238 8.52 9.83 -10.58
N PHE A 239 8.40 10.57 -11.69
CA PHE A 239 8.60 10.05 -13.05
C PHE A 239 9.86 10.58 -13.74
N ASN A 240 10.62 11.45 -13.06
CA ASN A 240 11.86 11.99 -13.61
C ASN A 240 12.89 10.87 -13.86
N GLY A 241 13.19 10.60 -15.13
CA GLY A 241 14.12 9.54 -15.53
C GLY A 241 13.47 8.18 -15.85
N ILE A 242 12.13 8.08 -15.89
CA ILE A 242 11.46 6.89 -16.43
C ILE A 242 11.41 6.97 -17.97
N ASP A 243 12.05 6.01 -18.63
CA ASP A 243 12.00 5.88 -20.09
C ASP A 243 10.64 5.36 -20.56
N VAL A 244 10.20 5.82 -21.74
CA VAL A 244 8.92 5.41 -22.36
C VAL A 244 8.84 3.89 -22.55
N SER A 245 9.95 3.21 -22.83
CA SER A 245 10.00 1.74 -22.94
C SER A 245 9.60 1.03 -21.63
N VAL A 246 9.93 1.62 -20.48
CA VAL A 246 9.54 1.10 -19.16
C VAL A 246 8.03 1.24 -18.99
N VAL A 247 7.47 2.40 -19.33
CA VAL A 247 6.03 2.63 -19.28
C VAL A 247 5.29 1.68 -20.23
N LEU A 248 5.79 1.48 -21.44
CA LEU A 248 5.24 0.49 -22.37
C LEU A 248 5.26 -0.94 -21.80
N SER A 249 6.34 -1.32 -21.11
CA SER A 249 6.42 -2.63 -20.45
C SER A 249 5.35 -2.81 -19.36
N TRP A 250 4.97 -1.72 -18.67
CA TRP A 250 3.89 -1.75 -17.69
C TRP A 250 2.53 -2.03 -18.33
N ALA A 251 2.22 -1.37 -19.46
CA ALA A 251 1.00 -1.64 -20.21
C ALA A 251 0.93 -3.08 -20.70
N ILE A 252 2.03 -3.60 -21.26
CA ILE A 252 2.13 -4.99 -21.73
C ILE A 252 1.88 -5.96 -20.58
N ARG A 253 2.53 -5.75 -19.43
CA ARG A 253 2.36 -6.61 -18.25
C ARG A 253 0.92 -6.58 -17.72
N ALA A 254 0.30 -5.41 -17.66
CA ALA A 254 -1.10 -5.27 -17.24
C ALA A 254 -2.06 -5.96 -18.24
N ALA A 255 -1.81 -5.84 -19.54
CA ALA A 255 -2.59 -6.53 -20.57
C ALA A 255 -2.44 -8.05 -20.49
N GLU A 256 -1.21 -8.56 -20.37
CA GLU A 256 -0.90 -9.98 -20.19
C GLU A 256 -1.60 -10.57 -18.96
N LEU A 257 -1.57 -9.86 -17.82
CA LEU A 257 -2.33 -10.27 -16.64
C LEU A 257 -3.83 -10.22 -16.90
N GLY A 258 -4.34 -9.16 -17.52
CA GLY A 258 -5.76 -9.04 -17.86
C GLY A 258 -6.32 -10.18 -18.70
N PHE A 259 -5.52 -10.76 -19.59
CA PHE A 259 -5.89 -11.94 -20.39
C PHE A 259 -6.17 -13.19 -19.59
N SER A 260 -5.51 -13.30 -18.44
CA SER A 260 -5.58 -14.50 -17.63
C SER A 260 -6.84 -14.51 -16.73
N TYR A 261 -7.60 -13.41 -16.70
CA TYR A 261 -8.91 -13.32 -16.05
C TYR A 261 -10.06 -13.62 -17.02
N THR A 262 -11.17 -14.13 -16.50
CA THR A 262 -12.40 -14.40 -17.27
C THR A 262 -13.04 -13.12 -17.81
N SER A 263 -12.94 -12.03 -17.06
CA SER A 263 -13.24 -10.67 -17.48
C SER A 263 -12.10 -9.76 -17.07
N THR A 264 -11.65 -8.89 -17.99
CA THR A 264 -10.54 -7.97 -17.70
C THR A 264 -10.92 -7.03 -16.55
N PRO A 265 -10.17 -7.06 -15.43
CA PRO A 265 -10.40 -6.13 -14.33
C PRO A 265 -10.18 -4.66 -14.75
N VAL A 266 -11.02 -3.76 -14.22
CA VAL A 266 -10.95 -2.30 -14.42
C VAL A 266 -9.53 -1.74 -14.18
N ARG A 267 -8.79 -2.33 -13.25
CA ARG A 267 -7.42 -1.97 -12.90
C ARG A 267 -6.45 -2.02 -14.08
N PHE A 268 -6.57 -3.02 -14.95
CA PHE A 268 -5.72 -3.14 -16.13
C PHE A 268 -6.20 -2.23 -17.27
N GLU A 269 -7.51 -1.97 -17.34
CA GLU A 269 -8.06 -0.97 -18.27
C GLU A 269 -7.54 0.44 -17.96
N ILE A 270 -7.46 0.80 -16.67
CA ILE A 270 -6.87 2.07 -16.21
C ILE A 270 -5.44 2.22 -16.74
N VAL A 271 -4.59 1.21 -16.53
CA VAL A 271 -3.18 1.25 -16.94
C VAL A 271 -3.04 1.35 -18.45
N THR A 272 -3.70 0.47 -19.19
CA THR A 272 -3.61 0.42 -20.66
C THR A 272 -4.17 1.68 -21.32
N THR A 273 -5.26 2.24 -20.79
CA THR A 273 -5.87 3.47 -21.32
C THR A 273 -4.98 4.69 -21.08
N SER A 274 -4.45 4.86 -19.87
CA SER A 274 -3.60 6.02 -19.56
C SER A 274 -2.29 5.99 -20.36
N ILE A 275 -1.71 4.81 -20.58
CA ILE A 275 -0.50 4.68 -21.39
C ILE A 275 -0.80 4.94 -22.87
N ALA A 276 -1.93 4.47 -23.40
CA ALA A 276 -2.36 4.80 -24.77
C ALA A 276 -2.52 6.32 -24.97
N ARG A 277 -3.12 7.02 -23.99
CA ARG A 277 -3.21 8.49 -24.02
C ARG A 277 -1.83 9.14 -23.99
N LEU A 278 -0.93 8.67 -23.15
CA LEU A 278 0.44 9.19 -23.09
C LEU A 278 1.14 9.07 -24.45
N LEU A 279 1.09 7.89 -25.06
CA LEU A 279 1.72 7.64 -26.37
C LEU A 279 1.15 8.57 -27.46
N SER A 280 -0.16 8.85 -27.42
CA SER A 280 -0.80 9.78 -28.36
C SER A 280 -0.25 11.21 -28.26
N ARG A 281 0.27 11.61 -27.10
CA ARG A 281 0.86 12.95 -26.88
C ARG A 281 2.33 13.05 -27.28
N LEU A 282 3.07 11.93 -27.28
CA LEU A 282 4.52 11.90 -27.50
C LEU A 282 4.93 12.09 -28.98
N ASN A 283 4.00 12.41 -29.89
CA ASN A 283 4.25 12.89 -31.26
C ASN A 283 5.24 12.09 -32.15
N GLY A 284 5.44 10.79 -31.89
CA GLY A 284 5.89 9.85 -32.91
C GLY A 284 7.40 9.63 -33.08
N ASP A 285 8.27 10.29 -32.30
CA ASP A 285 9.72 10.02 -32.32
C ASP A 285 10.07 8.78 -31.45
N PHE A 286 9.57 7.62 -31.87
CA PHE A 286 9.81 6.35 -31.20
C PHE A 286 11.00 5.61 -31.81
N SER A 287 11.89 5.11 -30.96
CA SER A 287 12.93 4.16 -31.36
C SER A 287 12.33 2.83 -31.86
N GLU A 288 13.10 2.04 -32.62
CA GLU A 288 12.67 0.70 -33.09
C GLU A 288 12.20 -0.20 -31.94
N MET A 289 12.89 -0.15 -30.79
CA MET A 289 12.50 -0.90 -29.59
C MET A 289 11.13 -0.46 -29.05
N GLN A 290 10.87 0.85 -29.02
CA GLN A 290 9.58 1.39 -28.56
C GLN A 290 8.45 1.01 -29.53
N LEU A 291 8.69 1.08 -30.85
CA LEU A 291 7.72 0.64 -31.86
C LEU A 291 7.39 -0.87 -31.72
N ALA A 292 8.38 -1.71 -31.46
CA ALA A 292 8.15 -3.14 -31.22
C ALA A 292 7.26 -3.39 -29.99
N LEU A 293 7.46 -2.63 -28.91
CA LEU A 293 6.62 -2.72 -27.71
C LEU A 293 5.20 -2.17 -27.95
N ILE A 294 5.06 -1.08 -28.70
CA ILE A 294 3.76 -0.52 -29.09
C ILE A 294 2.97 -1.54 -29.91
N ASN A 295 3.60 -2.18 -30.89
CA ASN A 295 2.96 -3.22 -31.71
C ASN A 295 2.54 -4.42 -30.85
N LYS A 296 3.42 -4.89 -29.96
CA LYS A 296 3.07 -5.97 -29.01
C LYS A 296 1.86 -5.59 -28.15
N LEU A 297 1.80 -4.35 -27.65
CA LEU A 297 0.67 -3.87 -26.87
C LEU A 297 -0.61 -3.81 -27.73
N ALA A 298 -0.52 -3.34 -28.97
CA ALA A 298 -1.66 -3.28 -29.89
C ALA A 298 -2.24 -4.68 -30.17
N ASP A 299 -1.39 -5.67 -30.43
CA ASP A 299 -1.79 -7.06 -30.63
C ASP A 299 -2.53 -7.61 -29.40
N LEU A 300 -1.98 -7.38 -28.21
CA LEU A 300 -2.60 -7.75 -26.94
C LEU A 300 -3.96 -7.05 -26.74
N VAL A 301 -4.08 -5.75 -27.03
CA VAL A 301 -5.36 -5.04 -26.87
C VAL A 301 -6.39 -5.47 -27.93
N GLN A 302 -5.96 -5.75 -29.15
CA GLN A 302 -6.84 -6.20 -30.23
C GLN A 302 -7.41 -7.58 -29.93
N VAL A 303 -6.60 -8.52 -29.44
CA VAL A 303 -7.09 -9.83 -29.00
C VAL A 303 -8.05 -9.68 -27.81
N CYS A 304 -7.80 -8.76 -26.87
CA CYS A 304 -8.76 -8.42 -25.81
C CYS A 304 -10.11 -7.96 -26.39
N CYS A 305 -10.10 -7.04 -27.35
CA CYS A 305 -11.31 -6.50 -27.97
C CYS A 305 -12.04 -7.55 -28.83
N TYR A 306 -11.32 -8.44 -29.52
CA TYR A 306 -11.90 -9.50 -30.35
C TYR A 306 -12.63 -10.56 -29.51
N ILE A 307 -12.05 -10.98 -28.38
CA ILE A 307 -12.72 -11.85 -27.40
C ILE A 307 -13.96 -11.15 -26.81
N ARG A 308 -13.84 -9.83 -26.53
CA ARG A 308 -14.96 -8.98 -26.06
C ARG A 308 -16.02 -8.69 -27.12
N HIS A 309 -15.76 -8.81 -28.42
CA HIS A 309 -16.79 -8.61 -29.43
C HIS A 309 -17.87 -9.72 -29.43
N ARG A 310 -17.62 -10.85 -28.74
CA ARG A 310 -18.67 -11.80 -28.34
C ARG A 310 -19.45 -11.39 -27.08
N ALA A 311 -19.00 -10.37 -26.34
CA ALA A 311 -19.58 -9.83 -25.11
C ALA A 311 -19.41 -8.28 -25.03
N LYS A 312 -20.11 -7.54 -25.91
CA LYS A 312 -20.34 -6.07 -25.94
C LYS A 312 -19.38 -5.15 -25.13
N ILE A 313 -18.53 -4.39 -25.83
CA ILE A 313 -18.37 -2.90 -25.85
C ILE A 313 -17.00 -2.52 -26.44
N SER A 314 -17.00 -1.47 -27.26
CA SER A 314 -15.93 -0.93 -28.11
C SER A 314 -14.88 -0.10 -27.37
N ILE A 315 -13.60 -0.22 -27.75
CA ILE A 315 -12.52 0.71 -27.36
C ILE A 315 -11.78 1.20 -28.61
N SER A 316 -11.68 2.53 -28.74
CA SER A 316 -11.17 3.32 -29.87
C SER A 316 -9.63 3.34 -30.02
N ILE A 317 -8.93 2.26 -29.67
CA ILE A 317 -7.46 2.20 -29.77
C ILE A 317 -6.99 1.96 -31.22
N LEU A 318 -7.88 1.51 -32.11
CA LEU A 318 -7.51 1.05 -33.46
C LEU A 318 -7.51 2.12 -34.57
N GLU A 319 -7.93 3.37 -34.32
CA GLU A 319 -8.01 4.37 -35.40
C GLU A 319 -6.67 5.03 -35.75
N TYR A 320 -5.63 4.86 -34.94
CA TYR A 320 -4.31 5.46 -35.19
C TYR A 320 -3.22 4.46 -35.64
N GLY A 321 -3.53 3.16 -35.70
CA GLY A 321 -2.62 2.13 -36.24
C GLY A 321 -2.58 2.06 -37.78
N ASN A 322 -3.50 2.74 -38.48
CA ASN A 322 -3.62 2.66 -39.95
C ASN A 322 -2.64 3.52 -40.74
N VAL A 323 -1.62 4.11 -40.09
CA VAL A 323 -0.56 4.85 -40.82
C VAL A 323 0.65 3.98 -41.16
N PHE A 324 0.79 2.78 -40.58
CA PHE A 324 1.93 1.90 -40.87
C PHE A 324 1.55 0.41 -40.91
N ILE A 325 0.82 0.01 -41.96
CA ILE A 325 0.87 -1.36 -42.47
C ILE A 325 1.19 -1.25 -43.97
N PRO A 326 2.43 -1.53 -44.42
CA PRO A 326 2.63 -1.86 -45.82
C PRO A 326 1.89 -3.17 -46.08
N GLU A 327 1.00 -3.17 -47.07
CA GLU A 327 0.26 -4.32 -47.55
C GLU A 327 1.14 -5.58 -47.60
N ILE A 328 0.96 -6.50 -46.63
CA ILE A 328 1.35 -7.89 -46.82
C ILE A 328 0.11 -8.59 -47.39
N SER A 329 0.24 -8.83 -48.68
CA SER A 329 -0.65 -9.56 -49.56
C SER A 329 -1.24 -10.83 -48.95
N ARG A 330 -2.55 -10.95 -49.14
CA ARG A 330 -3.32 -12.20 -49.39
C ARG A 330 -2.53 -13.50 -49.26
N ALA A 331 -2.82 -14.27 -48.22
CA ALA A 331 -2.78 -15.72 -48.30
C ALA A 331 -4.00 -16.29 -47.56
N SER A 332 -4.94 -16.77 -48.37
CA SER A 332 -6.02 -17.69 -48.09
C SER A 332 -5.73 -18.72 -47.01
N PHE A 333 -6.66 -18.92 -46.07
CA PHE A 333 -6.97 -20.27 -45.60
C PHE A 333 -8.48 -20.49 -45.52
N VAL A 334 -8.88 -21.49 -46.31
CA VAL A 334 -10.19 -22.11 -46.40
C VAL A 334 -10.30 -23.13 -45.26
N THR A 335 -11.46 -23.11 -44.59
CA THR A 335 -12.05 -24.08 -43.62
C THR A 335 -11.26 -24.49 -42.40
#